data_AF-A0A7V8WWE2-F1
#
_entry.id   AF-A0A7V8WWE2-F1
#
_cell.length_a   1.000
_cell.length_b   1.000
_cell.length_c   1.000
_cell.angle_alpha   90.00
_cell.angle_beta   90.00
_cell.angle_gamma   90.00
#
_symmetry.space_group_name_H-M   'P 1'
#
loop_
_entity.id
_entity.type
_entity.pdbx_description
1 polymer ?
#
loop_
_entity_poly.entity_id
_entity_poly.type
_entity_poly.pdbx_seq_one_letter_code
_entity_poly.pdbx_strand_id
1 'polypeptide(L)'
;MNALDVVIVVVAVAAGFGGYRLGFVARAASWAGMVLGIVLSAQVYDPIASRLHGDSDHRLLLVAAGLLIGGAFLGQAVGLLIGARIHLALPEG
;
A
#
# COMPACT_ATOMS: atom_id res chain seq x y z
N MET A 1 -5.22 33.21 -6.61
CA MET A 1 -4.76 31.83 -6.34
C MET A 1 -4.09 31.82 -5.00
N ASN A 2 -4.64 31.09 -4.04
CA ASN A 2 -4.09 30.90 -2.70
C ASN A 2 -2.94 29.88 -2.74
N ALA A 3 -2.06 29.86 -1.72
CA ALA A 3 -1.00 28.87 -1.57
C ALA A 3 -1.53 27.42 -1.65
N LEU A 4 -2.75 27.19 -1.13
CA LEU A 4 -3.43 25.90 -1.26
C LEU A 4 -3.72 25.53 -2.72
N ASP A 5 -4.17 26.49 -3.54
CA ASP A 5 -4.47 26.25 -4.96
C ASP A 5 -3.20 25.87 -5.73
N VAL A 6 -2.08 26.52 -5.41
CA VAL A 6 -0.77 26.21 -6.03
C VAL A 6 -0.31 24.81 -5.66
N VAL A 7 -0.45 24.41 -4.39
CA VAL A 7 -0.11 23.05 -3.93
C VAL A 7 -0.97 22.00 -4.65
N ILE A 8 -2.28 22.23 -4.76
CA ILE A 8 -3.21 21.31 -5.42
C ILE A 8 -2.83 21.13 -6.90
N VAL A 9 -2.53 22.23 -7.62
CA VAL A 9 -2.13 22.17 -9.03
C VAL A 9 -0.80 21.41 -9.19
N VAL A 10 0.20 21.68 -8.35
CA VAL A 10 1.48 20.98 -8.39
C VAL A 10 1.32 19.49 -8.12
N VAL A 11 0.51 19.10 -7.12
CA VAL A 11 0.21 17.70 -6.81
C VAL A 11 -0.54 17.02 -7.95
N ALA A 12 -1.51 17.70 -8.58
CA ALA A 12 -2.27 17.17 -9.71
C ALA A 12 -1.39 16.95 -10.95
N VAL A 13 -0.51 17.91 -11.26
CA VAL A 13 0.46 17.79 -12.36
C VAL A 13 1.47 16.68 -12.06
N ALA A 14 2.03 16.62 -10.84
CA ALA A 14 2.94 15.55 -10.44
C ALA A 14 2.27 14.16 -10.45
N ALA A 15 1.00 14.07 -10.07
CA ALA A 15 0.21 12.85 -10.15
C ALA A 15 -0.09 12.44 -11.60
N GLY A 16 -0.37 13.40 -12.48
CA GLY A 16 -0.55 13.19 -13.91
C GLY A 16 0.74 12.70 -14.58
N PHE A 17 1.84 13.44 -14.43
CA PHE A 17 3.15 13.07 -15.00
C PHE A 17 3.72 11.77 -14.40
N GLY A 18 3.60 11.60 -13.07
CA GLY A 18 4.02 10.38 -12.38
C GLY A 18 3.12 9.18 -12.70
N GLY A 19 1.83 9.38 -12.89
CA GLY A 19 0.86 8.34 -13.27
C GLY A 19 0.98 7.90 -14.73
N TYR A 20 1.36 8.82 -15.63
CA TYR A 20 1.54 8.56 -17.05
C TYR A 20 2.77 7.70 -17.35
N ARG A 21 3.86 7.78 -16.54
CA ARG A 21 5.10 7.01 -16.75
C ARG A 21 5.28 5.76 -15.88
N LEU A 22 4.58 5.65 -14.74
CA LEU A 22 4.59 4.42 -13.92
C LEU A 22 3.50 3.42 -14.31
N GLY A 23 2.54 3.83 -15.15
CA GLY A 23 1.43 3.01 -15.61
C GLY A 23 0.36 2.88 -14.52
N PHE A 24 -0.88 3.23 -14.86
CA PHE A 24 -2.08 2.92 -14.08
C PHE A 24 -2.07 1.49 -13.50
N VAL A 25 -1.51 0.55 -14.26
CA VAL A 25 -1.29 -0.85 -13.90
C VAL A 25 -0.41 -1.02 -12.66
N ALA A 26 0.71 -0.29 -12.53
CA ALA A 26 1.56 -0.38 -11.34
C ALA A 26 0.86 0.12 -10.08
N ARG A 27 0.02 1.15 -10.22
CA ARG A 27 -0.77 1.69 -9.12
C ARG A 27 -1.94 0.79 -8.74
N ALA A 28 -2.64 0.21 -9.71
CA ALA A 28 -3.68 -0.78 -9.47
C ALA A 28 -3.10 -2.03 -8.78
N ALA A 29 -1.95 -2.54 -9.27
CA ALA A 29 -1.24 -3.66 -8.66
C ALA A 29 -0.75 -3.33 -7.25
N SER A 30 -0.29 -2.10 -7.01
CA SER A 30 0.07 -1.58 -5.69
C SER A 30 -1.09 -1.61 -4.71
N TRP A 31 -2.28 -1.13 -5.12
CA TRP A 31 -3.46 -1.15 -4.25
C TRP A 31 -3.97 -2.57 -4.00
N ALA A 32 -3.96 -3.42 -5.03
CA ALA A 32 -4.30 -4.83 -4.88
C ALA A 32 -3.34 -5.53 -3.90
N GLY A 33 -2.04 -5.29 -4.04
CA GLY A 33 -1.01 -5.80 -3.13
C GLY A 33 -1.20 -5.31 -1.70
N MET A 34 -1.53 -4.03 -1.51
CA MET A 34 -1.83 -3.47 -0.19
C MET A 34 -3.03 -4.16 0.48
N VAL A 35 -4.14 -4.32 -0.25
CA VAL A 35 -5.35 -4.98 0.24
C VAL A 35 -5.05 -6.44 0.62
N LEU A 36 -4.33 -7.17 -0.24
CA LEU A 36 -3.90 -8.54 0.05
C LEU A 36 -3.00 -8.60 1.28
N GLY A 37 -2.05 -7.67 1.41
CA GLY A 37 -1.17 -7.57 2.57
C GLY A 37 -1.93 -7.35 3.88
N ILE A 38 -2.96 -6.50 3.87
CA ILE A 38 -3.85 -6.28 5.02
C ILE A 38 -4.61 -7.56 5.37
N VAL A 39 -5.21 -8.23 4.38
CA VAL A 39 -6.00 -9.45 4.58
C VAL A 39 -5.13 -10.59 5.13
N LEU A 40 -3.90 -10.74 4.64
CA LEU A 40 -2.95 -11.73 5.15
C LEU A 40 -2.50 -11.38 6.58
N SER A 41 -2.19 -10.11 6.86
CA SER A 41 -1.88 -9.68 8.22
C SER A 41 -3.03 -9.91 9.19
N ALA A 42 -4.27 -9.67 8.79
CA ALA A 42 -5.43 -9.95 9.64
C ALA A 42 -5.55 -11.44 9.98
N GLN A 43 -5.33 -12.32 8.99
CA GLN A 43 -5.33 -13.77 9.22
C GLN A 43 -4.17 -14.24 10.11
N VAL A 44 -3.01 -13.59 10.03
CA VAL A 44 -1.85 -13.88 10.89
C VAL A 44 -2.03 -13.29 12.30
N TYR A 45 -2.82 -12.22 12.44
CA TYR A 45 -3.09 -11.61 13.74
C TYR A 45 -3.86 -12.55 14.65
N ASP A 46 -4.89 -13.26 14.19
CA ASP A 46 -5.67 -14.19 15.02
C ASP A 46 -4.82 -15.22 15.81
N PRO A 47 -3.91 -16.00 15.18
CA PRO A 47 -3.05 -16.92 15.90
C PRO A 47 -1.99 -16.21 16.77
N ILE A 48 -1.66 -14.94 16.51
CA ILE A 48 -0.75 -14.16 17.37
C ILE A 48 -1.49 -13.64 18.60
N ALA A 49 -2.66 -13.03 18.39
CA ALA A 49 -3.55 -12.54 19.44
C ALA A 49 -3.93 -13.67 20.39
N SER A 50 -4.16 -14.88 19.87
CA SER A 50 -4.48 -16.03 20.70
C SER A 50 -3.37 -16.40 21.70
N ARG A 51 -2.10 -16.12 21.36
CA ARG A 51 -0.94 -16.34 22.24
C ARG A 51 -0.66 -15.18 23.18
N LEU A 52 -1.23 -14.02 22.90
CA LEU A 52 -1.15 -12.81 23.71
C LEU A 52 -2.38 -12.66 24.63
N HIS A 53 -3.24 -13.68 24.74
CA HIS A 53 -4.35 -13.65 25.69
C HIS A 53 -3.83 -13.40 27.12
N GLY A 54 -4.30 -12.32 27.74
CA GLY A 54 -3.90 -11.88 29.08
C GLY A 54 -3.00 -10.63 29.11
N ASP A 55 -2.55 -10.16 27.94
CA ASP A 55 -1.86 -8.87 27.82
C ASP A 55 -2.80 -7.68 27.93
N SER A 56 -2.23 -6.48 28.12
CA SER A 56 -3.00 -5.23 28.05
C SER A 56 -3.58 -4.97 26.65
N ASP A 57 -4.79 -4.40 26.59
CA ASP A 57 -5.46 -4.01 25.33
C ASP A 57 -4.59 -3.10 24.44
N HIS A 58 -3.80 -2.22 25.06
CA HIS A 58 -2.87 -1.35 24.33
C HIS A 58 -1.80 -2.14 23.57
N ARG A 59 -1.27 -3.22 24.16
CA ARG A 59 -0.27 -4.08 23.51
C ARG A 59 -0.88 -4.84 22.34
N LEU A 60 -2.10 -5.35 22.50
CA LEU A 60 -2.83 -6.01 21.42
C LEU A 60 -3.09 -5.04 20.24
N LEU A 61 -3.54 -3.82 20.53
CA LEU A 61 -3.77 -2.78 19.52
C LEU A 61 -2.49 -2.40 18.77
N LEU A 62 -1.37 -2.24 19.48
CA LEU A 62 -0.07 -1.92 18.86
C LEU A 62 0.41 -3.06 17.95
N VAL A 63 0.25 -4.31 18.36
CA VAL A 63 0.60 -5.48 17.55
C VAL A 63 -0.30 -5.55 16.32
N ALA A 64 -1.62 -5.38 16.47
CA ALA A 64 -2.57 -5.36 15.36
C ALA A 64 -2.22 -4.25 14.35
N ALA A 65 -2.03 -3.03 14.84
CA ALA A 65 -1.66 -1.88 14.00
C ALA A 65 -0.33 -2.14 13.28
N GLY A 66 0.68 -2.63 13.99
CA GLY A 66 1.98 -2.97 13.41
C GLY A 66 1.87 -4.04 12.31
N LEU A 67 1.10 -5.10 12.53
CA LEU A 67 0.89 -6.15 11.54
C LEU A 67 0.16 -5.64 10.31
N LEU A 68 -0.94 -4.91 10.50
CA LEU A 68 -1.77 -4.42 9.39
C LEU A 68 -1.02 -3.37 8.57
N ILE A 69 -0.38 -2.41 9.23
CA ILE A 69 0.42 -1.38 8.55
C ILE A 69 1.63 -2.01 7.86
N GLY A 70 2.35 -2.91 8.55
CA GLY A 70 3.50 -3.61 7.98
C GLY A 70 3.11 -4.46 6.77
N GLY A 71 2.03 -5.24 6.88
CA GLY A 71 1.50 -6.05 5.79
C GLY A 71 1.02 -5.21 4.61
N ALA A 72 0.32 -4.11 4.87
CA ALA A 72 -0.11 -3.16 3.85
C ALA A 72 1.09 -2.63 3.05
N PHE A 73 2.13 -2.15 3.71
CA PHE A 73 3.31 -1.62 3.03
C PHE A 73 4.10 -2.70 2.28
N LEU A 74 4.26 -3.89 2.86
CA LEU A 74 4.93 -5.01 2.19
C LEU A 74 4.17 -5.45 0.94
N GLY A 75 2.86 -5.66 1.06
CA GLY A 75 2.00 -6.02 -0.06
C GLY A 75 1.97 -4.94 -1.13
N GLN A 76 1.91 -3.67 -0.73
CA GLN A 76 1.97 -2.52 -1.64
C GLN A 76 3.30 -2.48 -2.41
N ALA A 77 4.42 -2.68 -1.72
CA ALA A 77 5.75 -2.70 -2.34
C ALA A 77 5.89 -3.83 -3.36
N VAL A 78 5.40 -5.03 -3.02
CA VAL A 78 5.36 -6.17 -3.95
C VAL A 78 4.47 -5.88 -5.15
N GLY A 79 3.27 -5.32 -4.93
CA GLY A 79 2.35 -4.93 -6.00
C GLY A 79 2.93 -3.89 -6.96
N LEU A 80 3.64 -2.89 -6.41
CA LEU A 80 4.39 -1.92 -7.21
C LEU A 80 5.49 -2.58 -8.02
N LEU A 81 6.26 -3.49 -7.42
CA LEU A 81 7.35 -4.18 -8.11
C LEU A 81 6.80 -5.01 -9.28
N ILE A 82 5.72 -5.77 -9.05
CA ILE A 82 5.08 -6.59 -10.08
C ILE A 82 4.55 -5.70 -11.20
N GLY A 83 3.79 -4.65 -10.86
CA GLY A 83 3.18 -3.79 -11.86
C GLY A 83 4.21 -2.97 -12.66
N ALA A 84 5.32 -2.57 -12.04
CA ALA A 84 6.44 -1.94 -12.74
C ALA A 84 7.14 -2.92 -13.72
N ARG A 85 7.24 -4.20 -13.37
CA ARG A 85 7.81 -5.24 -14.26
C ARG A 85 6.89 -5.59 -15.43
N ILE A 86 5.57 -5.61 -15.21
CA ILE A 86 4.58 -5.83 -16.29
C ILE A 86 4.66 -4.72 -17.33
N HIS A 87 4.85 -3.46 -16.89
CA HIS A 87 4.99 -2.33 -17.81
C HIS A 87 6.21 -2.44 -18.71
N LEU A 88 7.34 -2.95 -18.20
CA LEU A 88 8.57 -3.16 -18.98
C LEU A 88 8.47 -4.32 -20.00
N ALA A 89 7.52 -5.22 -19.84
CA ALA A 89 7.34 -6.38 -20.71
C ALA A 89 6.38 -6.14 -21.89
N LEU A 90 5.71 -4.99 -21.94
CA LEU A 90 4.81 -4.62 -23.03
C LEU A 90 5.56 -3.73 -24.03
N PRO A 91 5.70 -4.15 -25.31
CA PRO A 91 6.28 -3.30 -26.35
C PRO A 91 5.49 -2.01 -26.48
N GLU A 92 6.19 -0.89 -26.68
CA GLU A 92 5.56 0.36 -27.13
C GLU A 92 4.90 0.07 -28.49
N GLY A 93 3.56 0.10 -28.51
CA GLY A 93 2.76 -0.06 -29.73
C GLY A 93 2.79 1.20 -30.58
#